data_AF-A0A658NK72-F1
#
_entry.id   AF-A0A658NK72-F1
#
_cell.length_a   1.000
_cell.length_b   1.000
_cell.length_c   1.000
_cell.angle_alpha   90.00
_cell.angle_beta   90.00
_cell.angle_gamma   90.00
#
_symmetry.space_group_name_H-M   'P 1'
#
loop_
_entity.id
_entity.type
_entity.pdbx_description
1 polymer ?
#
loop_
_entity_poly.entity_id
_entity_poly.type
_entity_poly.pdbx_seq_one_letter_code
_entity_poly.pdbx_strand_id
1 'polypeptide(L)' 'ARGYLNDPEMTAEKFVSEARCDHLGSRLYRTGDFGRWLPDGQIEFLGRQDQQVKFRGYRIELGEIEAALGSHPAVAACA' A
#
# COMPACT_ATOMS: atom_id res chain seq x y z
N ALA A 1 -6.61 -10.73 5.52
CA ALA A 1 -5.26 -11.27 5.74
C ALA A 1 -4.90 -11.18 7.23
N ARG A 2 -3.91 -11.95 7.70
CA ARG A 2 -3.46 -11.88 9.12
C ARG A 2 -2.54 -10.69 9.39
N GLY A 3 -1.62 -10.42 8.47
CA GLY A 3 -0.60 -9.37 8.52
C GLY A 3 0.52 -9.68 7.52
N TYR A 4 1.60 -8.93 7.58
CA TYR A 4 2.87 -9.21 6.90
C TYR A 4 3.68 -10.23 7.72
N LEU A 5 4.29 -11.20 7.02
CA LEU A 5 5.05 -12.27 7.68
C LEU A 5 6.34 -11.71 8.27
N ASN A 6 6.58 -11.94 9.57
CA ASN A 6 7.74 -11.46 10.32
C ASN A 6 7.92 -9.93 10.34
N ASP A 7 6.88 -9.18 10.00
CA ASP A 7 6.90 -7.72 9.99
C ASP A 7 5.69 -7.16 10.77
N PRO A 8 5.79 -7.14 12.12
CA PRO A 8 4.73 -6.65 12.98
C PRO A 8 4.53 -5.13 12.85
N GLU A 9 5.57 -4.37 12.52
CA GLU A 9 5.50 -2.91 12.38
C GLU A 9 4.67 -2.53 11.15
N MET A 10 5.00 -3.09 9.98
CA MET A 10 4.22 -2.86 8.76
C MET A 10 2.78 -3.40 8.91
N THR A 11 2.61 -4.48 9.66
CA THR A 11 1.26 -5.00 9.98
C THR A 11 0.46 -4.00 10.78
N ALA A 12 1.02 -3.42 11.84
CA ALA A 12 0.34 -2.44 12.66
C ALA A 12 0.04 -1.15 11.88
N GLU A 13 0.93 -0.73 10.97
CA GLU A 13 0.75 0.45 10.14
C GLU A 13 -0.41 0.28 9.13
N LYS A 14 -0.45 -0.86 8.43
CA LYS A 14 -1.44 -1.08 7.34
C LYS A 14 -2.75 -1.69 7.85
N PHE A 15 -2.74 -2.49 8.91
CA PHE A 15 -3.94 -3.12 9.49
C PHE A 15 -4.36 -2.39 10.77
N VAL A 16 -5.12 -1.31 10.60
CA VAL A 16 -5.52 -0.42 11.70
C VAL A 16 -6.79 -0.92 12.38
N SER A 17 -6.91 -0.67 13.68
CA SER A 17 -8.17 -0.88 14.41
C SER A 17 -9.20 0.17 14.00
N GLU A 18 -10.46 -0.26 13.81
CA GLU A 18 -11.57 0.66 13.54
C GLU A 18 -12.53 0.65 14.73
N ALA A 19 -12.65 1.81 15.38
CA ALA A 19 -13.49 1.97 16.56
C ALA A 19 -14.99 1.91 16.23
N ARG A 20 -15.36 2.14 14.96
CA ARG A 20 -16.76 2.14 14.49
C ARG A 20 -17.23 0.80 13.90
N CYS A 21 -16.37 -0.22 13.87
CA CYS A 21 -16.81 -1.54 13.44
C CYS A 21 -17.61 -2.23 14.56
N ASP A 22 -18.79 -2.74 14.22
CA ASP A 22 -19.72 -3.41 15.15
C ASP A 22 -19.18 -4.72 15.77
N HIS A 23 -18.00 -5.16 15.33
CA HIS A 23 -17.36 -6.39 15.80
C HIS A 23 -16.03 -6.10 16.49
N LEU A 24 -15.97 -6.39 17.80
CA LEU A 24 -14.75 -6.38 18.60
C LEU A 24 -13.62 -7.15 17.92
N GLY A 25 -12.47 -6.50 17.77
CA GLY A 25 -11.29 -7.07 17.11
C GLY A 25 -11.24 -6.90 15.58
N SER A 26 -12.20 -6.18 14.98
CA SER A 26 -12.15 -5.86 13.56
C SER A 26 -11.01 -4.90 13.21
N ARG A 27 -10.46 -5.08 12.01
CA ARG A 27 -9.37 -4.27 11.46
C ARG A 27 -9.70 -3.83 10.05
N LEU A 28 -9.28 -2.62 9.70
CA LEU A 28 -9.30 -2.10 8.33
C LEU A 28 -7.91 -2.17 7.72
N TYR A 29 -7.86 -2.44 6.42
CA TYR A 29 -6.60 -2.42 5.66
C TYR A 29 -6.47 -1.11 4.89
N ARG A 30 -5.37 -0.40 5.11
CA ARG A 30 -5.03 0.83 4.40
C ARG A 30 -4.44 0.48 3.04
N THR A 31 -5.25 0.59 1.98
CA THR A 31 -4.86 0.20 0.62
C THR A 31 -3.83 1.12 -0.03
N GLY A 32 -3.79 2.39 0.38
CA GLY A 32 -3.03 3.45 -0.29
C GLY A 32 -3.70 3.98 -1.57
N ASP A 33 -4.90 3.51 -1.89
CA ASP A 33 -5.69 3.96 -3.04
C ASP A 33 -6.55 5.16 -2.66
N PHE A 34 -6.57 6.17 -3.53
CA PHE A 34 -7.56 7.24 -3.48
C PHE A 34 -8.81 6.83 -4.24
N GLY A 35 -9.95 7.08 -3.62
CA GLY A 35 -11.24 6.92 -4.26
C GLY A 35 -12.26 7.91 -3.72
N ARG A 36 -13.33 8.11 -4.49
CA ARG A 36 -14.48 8.89 -4.05
C ARG A 36 -15.77 8.13 -4.29
N TRP A 37 -16.74 8.36 -3.41
CA TRP A 37 -18.10 7.87 -3.60
C TRP A 37 -18.80 8.68 -4.70
N LEU A 38 -19.46 7.99 -5.60
CA LEU A 38 -20.37 8.56 -6.58
C LEU A 38 -21.81 8.58 -6.03
N PRO A 39 -22.69 9.44 -6.56
CA PRO A 39 -24.09 9.53 -6.08
C PRO A 39 -24.89 8.24 -6.21
N ASP A 40 -24.49 7.35 -7.13
CA ASP A 40 -25.11 6.04 -7.34
C ASP A 40 -24.57 4.95 -6.39
N GLY A 41 -23.67 5.31 -5.47
CA GLY A 41 -23.06 4.40 -4.51
C GLY A 41 -21.85 3.62 -5.03
N GLN A 42 -21.37 3.90 -6.25
CA GLN A 42 -20.12 3.33 -6.74
C GLN A 42 -18.90 4.07 -6.17
N ILE A 43 -17.73 3.42 -6.21
CA ILE A 43 -16.45 4.05 -5.86
C ILE A 43 -15.67 4.31 -7.16
N GLU A 44 -15.39 5.57 -7.44
CA GLU A 44 -14.46 5.95 -8.50
C GLU A 44 -13.03 5.92 -7.96
N PHE A 45 -12.15 5.23 -8.67
CA PHE A 45 -10.72 5.17 -8.37
C PHE A 45 -10.00 6.39 -8.94
N LEU A 46 -9.24 7.09 -8.11
CA LEU A 46 -8.58 8.35 -8.46
C LEU A 46 -7.04 8.25 -8.54
N GLY A 47 -6.48 7.09 -8.19
CA GLY A 47 -5.05 6.85 -8.20
C GLY A 47 -4.54 6.36 -6.85
N ARG A 48 -3.23 6.49 -6.65
CA ARG A 48 -2.55 6.05 -5.43
C ARG A 48 -1.93 7.22 -4.68
N GLN A 49 -1.85 7.08 -3.36
CA GLN A 49 -1.15 8.01 -2.49
C GLN A 49 0.38 7.79 -2.52
N ASP A 50 0.80 6.56 -2.80
CA ASP A 50 2.20 6.15 -2.83
C ASP A 50 2.72 6.00 -4.28
N GLN A 51 4.01 5.68 -4.40
CA GLN A 51 4.70 5.47 -5.68
C GLN A 51 4.51 4.06 -6.25
N GLN A 52 3.67 3.23 -5.64
CA GLN A 52 3.45 1.87 -6.11
C GLN A 52 2.75 1.89 -7.48
N VAL A 53 3.24 1.07 -8.41
CA VAL A 53 2.67 0.99 -9.76
C VAL A 53 2.16 -0.41 -10.08
N LYS A 54 1.26 -0.48 -11.07
CA LYS A 54 0.87 -1.73 -11.72
C LYS A 54 1.40 -1.74 -13.14
N PHE A 55 2.32 -2.65 -13.44
CA PHE A 55 2.85 -2.82 -14.79
C PHE A 55 2.54 -4.23 -15.27
N ARG A 56 1.78 -4.35 -16.37
CA ARG A 56 1.38 -5.65 -16.97
C ARG A 56 0.77 -6.64 -15.95
N GLY A 57 -0.01 -6.15 -15.00
CA GLY A 57 -0.65 -6.97 -13.96
C GLY A 57 0.22 -7.24 -12.72
N TYR A 58 1.49 -6.87 -12.74
CA TYR A 58 2.39 -6.99 -11.58
C TYR A 58 2.30 -5.75 -10.70
N ARG A 59 2.20 -5.97 -9.39
CA ARG A 59 2.37 -4.94 -8.37
C ARG A 59 3.86 -4.72 -8.17
N ILE A 60 4.31 -3.49 -8.40
CA ILE A 60 5.73 -3.12 -8.30
C ILE A 60 5.84 -2.00 -7.28
N GLU A 61 6.73 -2.21 -6.31
CA GLU A 61 7.14 -1.19 -5.34
C GLU A 61 8.45 -0.56 -5.87
N LEU A 62 8.40 0.69 -6.34
CA LEU A 62 9.56 1.33 -7.00
C LEU A 62 10.77 1.45 -6.07
N GLY A 63 10.54 1.65 -4.76
CA GLY A 63 11.61 1.70 -3.76
C GLY A 63 12.45 0.41 -3.69
N GLU A 64 11.91 -0.76 -4.03
CA GLU A 64 12.70 -2.00 -4.11
C GLU A 64 13.69 -1.95 -5.28
N ILE A 65 13.25 -1.41 -6.42
CA ILE A 65 14.09 -1.22 -7.61
C ILE A 65 15.15 -0.17 -7.34
N GLU A 66 14.79 0.94 -6.73
CA GLU A 66 15.73 1.99 -6.32
C GLU A 66 16.79 1.45 -5.34
N ALA A 67 16.39 0.68 -4.32
CA ALA A 67 17.33 0.07 -3.39
C ALA A 67 18.31 -0.89 -4.10
N ALA A 68 17.81 -1.69 -5.04
CA ALA A 68 18.64 -2.58 -5.84
C ALA A 68 19.63 -1.79 -6.72
N LEU A 69 19.17 -0.74 -7.41
CA LEU A 69 20.02 0.12 -8.24
C LEU A 69 21.06 0.87 -7.41
N GLY A 70 20.68 1.43 -6.26
CA GLY A 70 21.57 2.15 -5.36
C GLY A 70 22.66 1.27 -4.74
N SER A 71 22.46 -0.04 -4.70
CA SER A 71 23.49 -0.99 -4.26
C SER A 71 24.57 -1.27 -5.33
N HIS A 72 24.35 -0.86 -6.57
CA HIS A 72 25.25 -1.16 -7.68
C HIS A 72 26.46 -0.18 -7.70
N PRO A 73 27.72 -0.66 -7.70
CA PRO A 73 28.90 0.21 -7.54
C PRO A 73 29.08 1.33 -8.58
N ALA A 74 28.51 1.16 -9.78
CA ALA A 74 28.60 2.14 -10.86
C ALA A 74 27.46 3.20 -10.85
N VAL A 75 26.48 3.08 -9.94
CA VAL A 75 25.33 3.99 -9.86
C VAL A 75 25.62 5.07 -8.83
N ALA A 76 25.67 6.33 -9.28
CA ALA A 76 25.93 7.48 -8.39
C ALA A 76 24.67 7.97 -7.66
N ALA A 77 23.50 7.86 -8.30
CA ALA A 77 22.20 8.18 -7.73
C ALA A 77 21.07 7.49 -8.52
N CYS A 78 19.98 7.17 -7.84
CA CYS A 78 18.71 6.70 -8.42
C CYS A 78 17.53 7.28 -7.63
N ALA A 79 16.39 7.45 -8.29
CA ALA A 79 15.14 7.95 -7.74
C ALA A 79 13.98 7.49 -8.64
#